data_AF-A0A6V7L3E3-F1
#
_entry.id   AF-A0A6V7L3E3-F1
#
_cell.length_a   1.000
_cell.length_b   1.000
_cell.length_c   1.000
_cell.angle_alpha   90.00
_cell.angle_beta   90.00
_cell.angle_gamma   90.00
#
_symmetry.space_group_name_H-M   'P 1'
#
loop_
_entity.id
_entity.type
_entity.pdbx_description
1 polymer ?
#
loop_
_entity_poly.entity_id
_entity_poly.type
_entity_poly.pdbx_seq_one_letter_code
_entity_poly.pdbx_strand_id
1 'polypeptide(L)'
;TILDDKYVLVKPEIGLFYPAVAYLTNRVGKVAQQEAKGIYPVVVDFDRLQGIDYTASKGIEKLINAFEGKSQQLIFLHVSRHVINSIENFGMTKKIYFVDNEDNLVNVLR
;
A
#
# COMPACT_ATOMS: atom_id res chain seq x y z
N THR A 1 -8.58 13.23 -0.83
CA THR A 1 -7.27 13.88 -1.01
C THR A 1 -6.74 13.48 -2.37
N ILE A 2 -7.05 14.26 -3.39
CA ILE A 2 -6.54 14.05 -4.75
C ILE A 2 -5.46 15.11 -4.94
N LEU A 3 -4.19 14.71 -4.86
CA LEU A 3 -3.06 15.57 -5.20
C LEU A 3 -2.73 15.29 -6.67
N ASP A 4 -3.07 16.26 -7.54
CA ASP A 4 -2.58 16.40 -8.92
C ASP A 4 -2.80 15.23 -9.92
N ASP A 5 -4.00 14.64 -10.00
CA ASP A 5 -4.42 13.72 -11.09
C ASP A 5 -3.45 12.56 -11.44
N LYS A 6 -2.49 12.27 -10.55
CA LYS A 6 -1.37 11.34 -10.82
C LYS A 6 -1.41 10.12 -9.92
N TYR A 7 -2.01 10.21 -8.74
CA TYR A 7 -2.20 9.10 -7.81
C TYR A 7 -3.19 9.46 -6.70
N VAL A 8 -3.65 8.45 -5.95
CA VAL A 8 -4.44 8.66 -4.72
C VAL A 8 -3.66 8.20 -3.50
N LEU A 9 -3.56 9.05 -2.48
CA LEU A 9 -2.80 8.81 -1.27
C LEU A 9 -3.69 8.33 -0.12
N VAL A 10 -3.33 7.20 0.49
CA VAL A 10 -3.97 6.63 1.67
C VAL A 10 -2.98 6.64 2.82
N LYS A 11 -3.33 7.34 3.91
CA LYS A 11 -2.54 7.34 5.15
C LYS A 11 -3.27 6.50 6.22
N PRO A 12 -2.80 5.28 6.57
CA PRO A 12 -3.24 4.60 7.77
C PRO A 12 -2.96 5.42 9.05
N GLU A 13 -3.84 5.26 10.04
CA GLU A 13 -3.61 5.76 11.40
C GLU A 13 -2.66 4.80 12.18
N ILE A 14 -2.22 5.22 13.36
CA ILE A 14 -1.13 4.57 14.12
C ILE A 14 -1.48 3.10 14.43
N GLY A 15 -0.65 2.17 13.93
CA GLY A 15 -0.71 0.74 14.24
C GLY A 15 -1.61 -0.08 13.30
N LEU A 16 -1.03 -1.05 12.60
CA LEU A 16 -1.77 -2.05 11.82
C LEU A 16 -1.76 -3.38 12.55
N PHE A 17 -2.70 -3.52 13.47
CA PHE A 17 -2.99 -4.78 14.17
C PHE A 17 -4.37 -5.28 13.75
N TYR A 18 -4.69 -6.55 13.95
CA TYR A 18 -6.07 -6.99 13.78
C TYR A 18 -6.99 -6.24 14.77
N PRO A 19 -8.16 -5.71 14.35
CA PRO A 19 -8.82 -5.79 13.03
C PRO A 19 -8.50 -4.64 12.04
N ALA A 20 -7.64 -3.69 12.42
CA ALA A 20 -7.30 -2.51 11.64
C ALA A 20 -6.73 -2.82 10.24
N VAL A 21 -6.04 -3.95 10.06
CA VAL A 21 -5.59 -4.37 8.73
C VAL A 21 -6.74 -4.64 7.76
N ALA A 22 -7.84 -5.25 8.22
CA ALA A 22 -9.00 -5.50 7.37
C ALA A 22 -9.70 -4.19 6.98
N TYR A 23 -9.68 -3.21 7.87
CA TYR A 23 -10.14 -1.86 7.56
C TYR A 23 -9.26 -1.19 6.50
N LEU A 24 -7.93 -1.28 6.65
CA LEU A 24 -7.00 -0.73 5.65
C LEU A 24 -7.19 -1.36 4.29
N THR A 25 -7.21 -2.71 4.19
CA THR A 25 -7.32 -3.39 2.90
C THR A 25 -8.64 -3.06 2.19
N ASN A 26 -9.75 -3.02 2.93
CA ASN A 26 -11.05 -2.61 2.40
C ASN A 26 -11.05 -1.14 1.96
N ARG A 27 -10.43 -0.25 2.75
CA ARG A 27 -10.33 1.17 2.41
C ARG A 27 -9.49 1.36 1.15
N VAL A 28 -8.32 0.74 1.05
CA VAL A 28 -7.46 0.80 -0.14
C VAL A 28 -8.21 0.23 -1.35
N GLY A 29 -8.93 -0.88 -1.22
CA GLY A 29 -9.75 -1.43 -2.30
C GLY A 29 -10.85 -0.48 -2.79
N LYS A 30 -11.56 0.19 -1.87
CA LYS A 30 -12.56 1.21 -2.21
C LYS A 30 -11.93 2.41 -2.89
N VAL A 31 -10.84 2.93 -2.35
CA VAL A 31 -10.07 4.04 -2.94
C VAL A 31 -9.60 3.68 -4.34
N ALA A 32 -9.08 2.46 -4.53
CA ALA A 32 -8.59 1.97 -5.81
C ALA A 32 -9.67 2.01 -6.90
N GLN A 33 -10.89 1.60 -6.56
CA GLN A 33 -12.01 1.55 -7.50
C GLN A 33 -12.71 2.90 -7.68
N GLN A 34 -12.99 3.61 -6.58
CA GLN A 34 -13.88 4.77 -6.58
C GLN A 34 -13.12 6.07 -6.82
N GLU A 35 -12.01 6.29 -6.12
CA GLU A 35 -11.24 7.54 -6.20
C GLU A 35 -10.19 7.46 -7.30
N ALA A 36 -9.45 6.35 -7.36
CA ALA A 36 -8.42 6.10 -8.36
C ALA A 36 -8.96 5.50 -9.67
N LYS A 37 -10.28 5.33 -9.78
CA LYS A 37 -11.01 4.88 -10.98
C LYS A 37 -10.49 3.58 -11.61
N GLY A 38 -9.79 2.75 -10.83
CA GLY A 38 -9.15 1.51 -11.30
C GLY A 38 -7.96 1.73 -12.25
N ILE A 39 -7.51 2.97 -12.44
CA ILE A 39 -6.45 3.32 -13.41
C ILE A 39 -5.32 4.11 -12.77
N TYR A 40 -5.61 4.98 -11.80
CA TYR A 40 -4.59 5.78 -11.15
C TYR A 40 -3.86 4.95 -10.08
N PRO A 41 -2.54 5.13 -9.92
CA PRO A 41 -1.78 4.54 -8.83
C PRO A 41 -2.38 4.84 -7.46
N VAL A 42 -2.34 3.86 -6.57
CA VAL A 42 -2.68 4.03 -5.16
C VAL A 42 -1.42 3.98 -4.33
N VAL A 43 -1.16 5.05 -3.59
CA VAL A 43 0.00 5.18 -2.69
C VAL A 43 -0.48 5.00 -1.26
N VAL A 44 0.12 4.09 -0.51
CA VAL A 44 -0.16 3.88 0.92
C VAL A 44 1.04 4.35 1.73
N ASP A 45 0.86 5.37 2.56
CA ASP A 45 1.92 6.00 3.34
C ASP A 45 1.95 5.48 4.78
N PHE A 46 3.00 4.70 5.08
CA PHE A 46 3.21 4.02 6.33
C PHE A 46 4.10 4.79 7.32
N ASP A 47 4.32 6.10 7.13
CA ASP A 47 5.15 6.93 8.02
C ASP A 47 4.77 6.81 9.51
N ARG A 48 3.48 6.61 9.80
CA ARG A 48 2.96 6.45 11.17
C ARG A 48 2.89 5.01 11.67
N LEU A 49 3.34 4.04 10.87
CA LEU A 49 3.27 2.63 11.19
C LEU A 49 4.45 2.20 12.06
N GLN A 50 4.16 1.88 13.32
CA GLN A 50 5.17 1.44 14.29
C GLN A 50 5.50 -0.06 14.18
N GLY A 51 4.60 -0.87 13.63
CA GLY A 51 4.79 -2.31 13.47
C GLY A 51 3.53 -3.04 13.01
N ILE A 52 3.69 -4.30 12.61
CA ILE A 52 2.60 -5.18 12.17
C ILE A 52 2.72 -6.55 12.84
N ASP A 53 1.57 -7.19 13.09
CA ASP A 53 1.53 -8.59 13.50
C ASP A 53 1.46 -9.53 12.28
N TYR A 54 1.45 -10.84 12.53
CA TYR A 54 1.31 -11.86 11.48
C TYR A 54 0.03 -11.70 10.66
N THR A 55 -1.09 -11.36 11.31
CA THR A 55 -2.38 -11.18 10.67
C THR A 55 -2.38 -9.96 9.75
N ALA A 56 -1.74 -8.88 10.19
CA ALA A 56 -1.54 -7.68 9.41
C ALA A 56 -0.64 -7.92 8.20
N SER A 57 0.43 -8.69 8.37
CA SER A 57 1.29 -9.12 7.26
C SER A 57 0.50 -9.91 6.21
N LYS A 58 -0.32 -10.87 6.63
CA LYS A 58 -1.22 -11.63 5.75
C LYS A 58 -2.29 -10.77 5.08
N GLY A 59 -2.80 -9.75 5.76
CA GLY A 59 -3.74 -8.80 5.17
C GLY A 59 -3.10 -7.98 4.06
N ILE A 60 -1.87 -7.49 4.29
CA ILE A 60 -1.11 -6.74 3.28
C ILE A 60 -0.78 -7.64 2.08
N GLU A 61 -0.32 -8.88 2.28
CA GLU A 61 -0.12 -9.86 1.20
C GLU A 61 -1.39 -10.02 0.32
N LYS A 62 -2.56 -10.20 0.94
CA LYS A 62 -3.82 -10.30 0.20
C LYS A 62 -4.14 -9.04 -0.61
N LEU A 63 -3.86 -7.87 -0.04
CA LEU A 63 -4.04 -6.59 -0.74
C LEU A 63 -3.14 -6.51 -1.98
N ILE A 64 -1.89 -6.92 -1.85
CA ILE A 64 -0.92 -6.94 -2.94
C ILE A 64 -1.40 -7.83 -4.07
N ASN A 65 -1.76 -9.07 -3.73
CA ASN A 65 -2.25 -10.05 -4.71
C ASN A 65 -3.54 -9.56 -5.38
N ALA A 66 -4.35 -8.74 -4.70
CA ALA A 66 -5.54 -8.13 -5.29
C ALA A 66 -5.22 -7.03 -6.32
N PHE A 67 -4.00 -6.48 -6.33
CA PHE A 67 -3.52 -5.55 -7.35
C PHE A 67 -2.73 -6.25 -8.46
N GLU A 68 -2.28 -7.47 -8.23
CA GLU A 68 -1.63 -8.26 -9.28
C GLU A 68 -2.58 -8.56 -10.44
N GLY A 69 -2.04 -8.50 -11.66
CA GLY A 69 -2.80 -8.65 -12.89
C GLY A 69 -3.66 -7.44 -13.27
N LYS A 70 -3.79 -6.42 -12.41
CA LYS A 70 -4.44 -5.15 -12.76
C LYS A 70 -3.45 -4.20 -13.42
N SER A 71 -3.94 -3.32 -14.30
CA SER A 71 -3.16 -2.20 -14.87
C SER A 71 -2.90 -1.08 -13.87
N GLN A 72 -3.43 -1.20 -12.65
CA GLN A 72 -3.33 -0.22 -11.58
C GLN A 72 -2.15 -0.54 -10.65
N GLN A 73 -1.32 0.46 -10.36
CA GLN A 73 -0.17 0.31 -9.47
C GLN A 73 -0.56 0.47 -8.00
N LEU A 74 0.09 -0.33 -7.14
CA LEU A 74 0.10 -0.16 -5.69
C LEU A 74 1.52 0.19 -5.25
N ILE A 75 1.65 1.31 -4.53
CA ILE A 75 2.94 1.84 -4.07
C ILE A 75 2.87 2.00 -2.56
N PHE A 76 3.88 1.52 -1.84
CA PHE A 76 3.99 1.71 -0.41
C PHE A 76 5.12 2.69 -0.09
N LEU A 77 4.78 3.76 0.63
CA LEU A 77 5.66 4.84 1.02
C LEU A 77 6.02 4.73 2.52
N HIS A 78 7.26 5.06 2.90
CA HIS A 78 7.75 5.06 4.29
C HIS A 78 7.56 3.72 5.03
N VAL A 79 7.76 2.60 4.33
CA VAL A 79 7.65 1.27 4.97
C VAL A 79 8.94 0.93 5.71
N SER A 80 8.85 0.56 6.98
CA SER A 80 10.02 0.08 7.72
C SER A 80 10.53 -1.27 7.17
N ARG A 81 11.84 -1.48 7.18
CA ARG A 81 12.46 -2.75 6.72
C ARG A 81 11.90 -3.99 7.43
N HIS A 82 11.52 -3.85 8.70
CA HIS A 82 10.90 -4.93 9.46
C HIS A 82 9.56 -5.37 8.83
N VAL A 83 8.74 -4.40 8.39
CA VAL A 83 7.48 -4.65 7.69
C VAL A 83 7.76 -5.25 6.32
N ILE A 84 8.71 -4.71 5.55
CA ILE A 84 9.10 -5.27 4.24
C ILE A 84 9.47 -6.75 4.37
N ASN A 85 10.40 -7.08 5.27
CA ASN A 85 10.83 -8.47 5.50
C ASN A 85 9.65 -9.37 5.90
N SER A 86 8.73 -8.85 6.73
CA SER A 86 7.55 -9.60 7.16
C SER A 86 6.62 -9.92 5.99
N ILE A 87 6.48 -9.02 5.02
CA ILE A 87 5.64 -9.24 3.83
C ILE A 87 6.38 -10.08 2.78
N GLU A 88 7.67 -9.84 2.53
CA GLU A 88 8.48 -10.59 1.55
C GLU A 88 8.61 -12.08 1.87
N ASN A 89 8.59 -12.43 3.16
CA ASN A 89 8.53 -13.83 3.60
C ASN A 89 7.26 -14.56 3.12
N PHE A 90 6.24 -13.83 2.68
CA PHE A 90 5.02 -14.37 2.09
C PHE A 90 5.03 -14.25 0.56
N GLY A 91 5.85 -15.06 -0.11
CA GLY A 91 5.67 -15.48 -1.51
C GLY A 91 5.13 -14.43 -2.50
N MET A 92 5.61 -13.19 -2.44
CA MET A 92 5.04 -12.09 -3.22
C MET A 92 5.37 -12.19 -4.71
N THR A 93 4.37 -12.02 -5.57
CA THR A 93 4.49 -12.12 -7.03
C THR A 93 4.70 -10.76 -7.69
N LYS A 94 5.75 -10.06 -7.26
CA LYS A 94 6.46 -8.98 -8.00
C LYS A 94 5.55 -7.98 -8.73
N LYS A 95 5.06 -6.95 -8.02
CA LYS A 95 4.69 -5.62 -8.59
C LYS A 95 4.34 -4.58 -7.50
N ILE A 96 5.18 -4.44 -6.48
CA ILE A 96 5.07 -3.33 -5.52
C ILE A 96 6.33 -2.52 -5.57
N TYR A 97 6.15 -1.21 -5.47
CA TYR A 97 7.23 -0.28 -5.23
C TYR A 97 7.23 0.10 -3.75
N PHE A 98 8.32 -0.22 -3.06
CA PHE A 98 8.63 0.32 -1.75
C PHE A 98 9.44 1.58 -1.97
N VAL A 99 8.94 2.69 -1.43
CA VAL A 99 9.52 4.01 -1.64
C VAL A 99 9.78 4.63 -0.27
N ASP A 100 10.99 5.15 -0.09
CA ASP A 100 11.42 5.68 1.21
C ASP A 100 11.09 7.17 1.40
N ASN A 101 10.83 7.92 0.32
CA ASN A 101 10.54 9.36 0.37
C ASN A 101 9.74 9.84 -0.86
N GLU A 102 9.19 11.06 -0.78
CA GLU A 102 8.34 11.63 -1.84
C GLU A 102 9.11 11.90 -3.14
N ASP A 103 10.41 12.21 -3.10
CA ASP A 103 11.22 12.44 -4.31
C ASP A 103 11.30 11.18 -5.18
N ASN A 104 11.50 10.02 -4.54
CA ASN A 104 11.51 8.73 -5.21
C ASN A 104 10.12 8.32 -5.70
N LEU A 105 9.05 8.76 -5.02
CA LEU A 105 7.68 8.51 -5.45
C LEU A 105 7.41 9.13 -6.82
N VAL A 106 7.88 10.36 -7.04
CA VAL A 106 7.75 11.04 -8.33
C VAL A 106 8.47 10.27 -9.45
N ASN A 107 9.60 9.63 -9.17
CA ASN A 107 10.33 8.83 -10.15
C ASN A 107 9.60 7.51 -10.49
N VAL A 108 8.88 6.91 -9.55
CA VAL A 108 8.08 5.69 -9.77
C VAL A 108 6.78 5.98 -10.53
N LEU A 109 6.24 7.18 -10.38
CA LEU A 109 5.00 7.63 -11.03
C LEU A 109 5.19 8.19 -12.45
N ARG A 110 6.44 8.40 -12.90
CA ARG A 110 6.81 8.86 -14.25
C ARG A 110 6.95 7.70 -15.23
#